data_AF-A0A7Z9IMK1-F1
#
_entry.id   AF-A0A7Z9IMK1-F1
#
_cell.length_a   1.000
_cell.length_b   1.000
_cell.length_c   1.000
_cell.angle_alpha   90.00
_cell.angle_beta   90.00
_cell.angle_gamma   90.00
#
_symmetry.space_group_name_H-M   'P 1'
#
loop_
_entity.id
_entity.type
_entity.pdbx_description
1 polymer ?
#
loop_
_entity_poly.entity_id
_entity_poly.type
_entity_poly.pdbx_seq_one_letter_code
_entity_poly.pdbx_strand_id
1 'polypeptide(L)' 'FRSDHYNFARKGVPVLFFFNGTHDDYHGRDDEPNRIDHDKAARIAKLIFYLGVDIGNALNPPEWNPESYRQIVLGR' A
#
# COMPACT_ATOMS: atom_id res chain seq x y z
N PHE A 1 4.09 6.43 -8.72
CA PHE A 1 3.18 7.49 -9.20
C PHE A 1 1.76 7.01 -9.55
N ARG A 2 1.34 5.77 -9.27
CA ARG A 2 0.07 5.20 -9.78
C ARG A 2 -1.06 5.08 -8.73
N SER A 3 -0.88 5.67 -7.55
CA SER A 3 -1.88 5.72 -6.47
C SER A 3 -1.46 6.79 -5.44
N ASP A 4 -2.36 7.16 -4.54
CA ASP A 4 -2.24 8.33 -3.65
C ASP A 4 -1.04 8.31 -2.71
N HIS A 5 -0.63 7.12 -2.26
CA HIS A 5 0.53 6.92 -1.38
C HIS A 5 1.81 7.59 -1.92
N TYR A 6 1.94 7.69 -3.25
CA TYR A 6 3.10 8.31 -3.89
C TYR A 6 3.29 9.78 -3.50
N ASN A 7 2.21 10.53 -3.29
CA ASN A 7 2.28 11.95 -2.91
C ASN A 7 2.82 12.16 -1.49
N PHE A 8 2.65 11.17 -0.62
CA PHE A 8 3.26 11.13 0.71
C PHE A 8 4.71 10.66 0.63
N ALA A 9 4.95 9.59 -0.13
CA ALA A 9 6.27 9.00 -0.32
C ALA A 9 7.30 10.03 -0.80
N ARG A 10 6.99 10.80 -1.86
CA ARG A 10 7.89 11.83 -2.42
C ARG A 10 8.19 12.99 -1.45
N LYS A 11 7.44 13.11 -0.35
CA LYS A 11 7.65 14.10 0.71
C LYS A 11 8.37 13.51 1.93
N GLY A 12 8.85 12.27 1.83
CA GLY A 12 9.60 11.60 2.90
C GLY A 12 8.74 10.92 3.96
N VAL A 13 7.42 10.84 3.79
CA VAL A 13 6.56 10.07 4.71
C VAL A 13 6.66 8.58 4.34
N PRO A 14 7.03 7.68 5.29
CA PRO A 14 7.04 6.24 5.02
C PRO A 14 5.66 5.74 4.61
N VAL A 15 5.61 4.87 3.59
CA VAL A 15 4.36 4.31 3.08
C VAL A 15 4.47 2.81 2.81
N LEU A 16 3.35 2.12 2.90
CA LEU A 16 3.13 0.81 2.32
C LEU A 16 1.95 0.90 1.35
N PHE A 17 2.04 0.18 0.23
CA PHE A 17 0.96 0.11 -0.75
C PHE A 17 0.49 -1.33 -0.91
N PHE A 18 -0.69 -1.62 -0.37
CA PHE A 18 -1.33 -2.93 -0.52
C PHE A 18 -2.05 -2.98 -1.86
N PHE A 19 -1.49 -3.73 -2.80
CA PHE A 19 -2.02 -3.85 -4.15
C PHE A 19 -1.90 -5.29 -4.65
N ASN A 20 -2.96 -5.79 -5.26
CA ASN A 20 -3.02 -7.13 -5.83
C ASN A 20 -2.48 -7.21 -7.27
N GLY A 21 -1.99 -6.11 -7.84
CA GLY A 21 -1.54 -6.02 -9.23
C GLY A 21 -2.64 -5.59 -10.18
N THR A 22 -2.27 -5.25 -11.41
CA THR A 22 -3.24 -5.07 -12.50
C THR A 22 -3.73 -6.43 -12.99
N HIS A 23 -4.95 -6.49 -13.52
CA HIS A 23 -5.56 -7.69 -14.10
C HIS A 23 -6.36 -7.32 -15.35
N ASP A 24 -6.85 -8.32 -16.09
CA ASP A 24 -7.53 -8.13 -17.38
C ASP A 24 -8.76 -7.20 -17.28
N ASP A 25 -9.44 -7.24 -16.13
CA ASP A 25 -10.61 -6.39 -15.88
C ASP A 25 -10.25 -4.96 -15.40
N TYR A 26 -8.99 -4.66 -15.09
CA TYR A 26 -8.58 -3.36 -14.53
C TYR A 26 -8.82 -2.21 -15.52
N HIS A 27 -9.56 -1.18 -15.09
CA HIS A 27 -10.11 -0.11 -15.97
C HIS A 27 -11.05 -0.62 -17.07
N GLY A 28 -11.54 -1.86 -16.97
CA GLY A 28 -12.50 -2.47 -17.87
C GLY A 28 -13.93 -2.40 -17.33
N ARG A 29 -14.89 -2.67 -18.22
CA ARG A 29 -16.32 -2.79 -17.87
C ARG A 29 -16.64 -4.00 -16.99
N ASP A 30 -15.70 -4.93 -16.87
CA ASP A 30 -15.84 -6.18 -16.15
C ASP A 30 -15.24 -6.10 -14.73
N ASP A 31 -14.77 -4.91 -14.29
CA ASP A 31 -14.35 -4.60 -12.91
C ASP A 31 -15.56 -4.52 -11.98
N GLU A 32 -16.20 -5.67 -11.76
CA GLU A 32 -17.51 -5.80 -11.12
C GLU A 32 -17.41 -6.55 -9.78
N PRO A 33 -18.34 -6.33 -8.83
CA PRO A 33 -18.27 -6.92 -7.49
C PRO A 33 -18.21 -8.45 -7.46
N ASN A 34 -18.80 -9.11 -8.46
CA ASN A 34 -18.78 -10.57 -8.57
C ASN A 34 -17.40 -11.15 -8.95
N ARG A 35 -16.43 -10.30 -9.34
CA ARG A 35 -15.03 -10.68 -9.58
C ARG A 35 -14.18 -10.69 -8.29
N ILE A 36 -14.73 -10.20 -7.17
CA ILE A 36 -13.98 -10.06 -5.92
C ILE A 36 -13.75 -11.43 -5.26
N ASP A 37 -12.48 -11.75 -4.99
CA ASP A 37 -12.11 -12.82 -4.05
C ASP A 37 -12.27 -12.31 -2.61
N HIS A 38 -13.42 -12.61 -2.01
CA HIS A 38 -13.76 -12.16 -0.66
C HIS A 38 -12.86 -12.75 0.43
N ASP A 39 -12.38 -13.98 0.26
CA ASP A 39 -11.49 -14.62 1.25
C ASP A 39 -10.10 -13.97 1.25
N LYS A 40 -9.58 -13.63 0.07
CA LYS A 40 -8.36 -12.83 -0.06
C LYS A 40 -8.56 -11.42 0.50
N ALA A 41 -9.67 -10.75 0.16
CA ALA A 41 -9.97 -9.41 0.67
C ALA A 41 -10.04 -9.39 2.21
N ALA A 42 -10.71 -10.37 2.82
CA ALA A 42 -10.80 -10.48 4.27
C ALA A 42 -9.44 -10.72 4.94
N ARG A 43 -8.56 -11.54 4.33
CA ARG A 43 -7.19 -11.74 4.83
C ARG A 43 -6.35 -10.47 4.78
N ILE A 44 -6.44 -9.72 3.67
CA ILE A 44 -5.72 -8.43 3.52
C ILE A 44 -6.27 -7.40 4.51
N ALA A 45 -7.59 -7.30 4.67
CA ALA A 45 -8.21 -6.38 5.62
C ALA A 45 -7.75 -6.66 7.06
N LYS A 46 -7.70 -7.93 7.47
CA LYS A 46 -7.18 -8.34 8.78
C LYS A 46 -5.70 -7.98 8.93
N LEU A 47 -4.88 -8.23 7.92
CA LEU A 47 -3.46 -7.87 7.93
C LEU A 47 -3.28 -6.36 8.13
N ILE A 48 -3.97 -5.53 7.34
CA ILE A 48 -3.89 -4.06 7.43
C ILE A 48 -4.37 -3.58 8.80
N PHE A 49 -5.45 -4.17 9.33
CA PHE A 49 -5.94 -3.84 10.66
C PHE A 49 -4.91 -4.13 11.75
N TYR A 50 -4.38 -5.35 11.81
CA TYR A 50 -3.40 -5.72 12.84
C TYR A 50 -2.10 -4.93 12.71
N LEU A 51 -1.63 -4.71 11.47
CA LEU A 51 -0.45 -3.87 11.23
C LEU A 51 -0.68 -2.42 11.67
N GLY A 52 -1.84 -1.85 11.39
CA GLY A 52 -2.20 -0.50 11.80
C GLY A 52 -2.23 -0.36 13.33
N VAL A 53 -2.77 -1.36 14.04
CA VAL A 53 -2.75 -1.41 15.50
C VAL A 53 -1.33 -1.53 16.04
N ASP A 54 -0.50 -2.38 15.44
CA ASP A 54 0.89 -2.57 15.87
C ASP A 54 1.72 -1.29 15.70
N ILE A 55 1.63 -0.65 14.52
CA ILE A 55 2.28 0.64 14.25
C ILE A 55 1.75 1.74 15.17
N GLY A 56 0.44 1.80 15.40
CA GLY A 56 -0.19 2.80 16.26
C GLY A 56 0.23 2.70 17.73
N ASN A 57 0.67 1.51 18.18
CA ASN A 57 1.15 1.26 19.53
C ASN A 57 2.69 1.25 19.65
N ALA A 58 3.42 1.35 18.53
CA ALA A 58 4.87 1.32 18.53
C ALA A 58 5.46 2.59 19.19
N LEU A 59 6.56 2.43 19.92
CA LEU A 59 7.26 3.55 20.57
C LEU A 59 7.91 4.51 19.56
N ASN A 60 8.33 3.97 18.41
CA ASN A 60 9.01 4.72 17.36
C ASN A 60 8.21 4.64 16.06
N PRO A 61 8.21 5.71 15.25
CA PRO A 61 7.60 5.67 13.93
C PRO A 61 8.34 4.69 13.01
N PRO A 62 7.68 4.18 11.94
CA PRO A 62 8.35 3.37 10.93
C PRO A 62 9.52 4.11 10.29
N GLU A 63 10.62 3.40 10.08
CA GLU A 63 11.78 3.92 9.37
C GLU A 63 11.74 3.55 7.88
N TRP A 64 12.33 4.41 7.06
CA TRP A 64 12.50 4.10 5.65
C TRP A 64 13.52 3.00 5.44
N ASN A 65 13.27 2.16 4.43
CA ASN A 65 14.37 1.47 3.79
C ASN A 65 15.32 2.54 3.15
N PRO A 66 16.63 2.56 3.49
CA PRO A 66 17.53 3.62 3.04
C PRO A 66 17.66 3.72 1.52
N GLU A 67 17.58 2.59 0.81
CA GLU A 67 17.64 2.57 -0.65
C GLU A 67 16.36 3.15 -1.26
N SER A 68 15.20 2.75 -0.76
CA SER A 68 13.93 3.31 -1.20
C SER A 68 13.84 4.82 -0.97
N TYR A 69 14.38 5.32 0.15
CA TYR A 69 14.44 6.76 0.42
C TYR A 69 15.29 7.50 -0.62
N ARG A 70 16.48 6.98 -0.95
CA ARG A 70 17.35 7.57 -1.99
C ARG A 70 16.63 7.67 -3.33
N GLN A 71 16.00 6.57 -3.75
CA GLN A 71 15.34 6.52 -5.05
C GLN A 71 14.08 7.38 -5.11
N ILE A 72 13.21 7.31 -4.08
CA ILE A 72 11.86 7.88 -4.14
C ILE A 72 11.83 9.33 -3.66
N VAL A 73 12.65 9.69 -2.67
CA VAL A 73 12.64 11.03 -2.04
C VAL A 73 13.74 11.91 -2.61
N LEU A 74 14.96 11.38 -2.75
CA LEU A 74 16.09 12.16 -3.28
C LEU A 74 16.16 12.13 -4.81
N GLY A 75 15.47 11.19 -5.46
CA GLY A 75 15.51 11.01 -6.92
C GLY A 75 16.90 10.62 -7.43
N ARG A 76 17.68 9.89 -6.61
CA ARG A 76 19.03 9.43 -6.92
C ARG A 76 19.08 7.93 -7.09
#